data_AF-W9W1H9-F1
#
_entry.id   AF-W9W1H9-F1
#
_cell.length_a   1.000
_cell.length_b   1.000
_cell.length_c   1.000
_cell.angle_alpha   90.00
_cell.angle_beta   90.00
_cell.angle_gamma   90.00
#
_symmetry.space_group_name_H-M   'P 1'
#
loop_
_entity.id
_entity.type
_entity.pdbx_description
1 polymer ?
#
loop_
_entity_poly.entity_id
_entity_poly.type
_entity_poly.pdbx_seq_one_letter_code
_entity_poly.pdbx_strand_id
1 'polypeptide(L)'
;MPILGKFEVQVFVDGTRAEEFDDDEEGVVLPGRRQETTKYIEAVSGAFFEFKFFAEANYKFLYDHAISFDVFVDGEHIIGTYMQDEEFRGATVAGRRVDGSCSGRYSMDSTGSKLYKFQFADLETSSEPANAAYDAF
;
A
#
# COMPACT_ATOMS: atom_id res chain seq x y z
N MET A 1 5.83 4.92 -12.93
CA MET A 1 4.48 4.81 -12.32
C MET A 1 3.95 3.39 -12.51
N PRO A 2 4.17 2.51 -11.53
CA PRO A 2 3.79 1.12 -11.67
C PRO A 2 2.29 0.96 -11.45
N ILE A 3 1.60 0.54 -12.50
CA ILE A 3 0.20 0.14 -12.48
C ILE A 3 0.19 -1.39 -12.42
N LEU A 4 -0.44 -1.98 -11.40
CA LEU A 4 -0.70 -3.42 -11.34
C LEU A 4 -1.88 -3.77 -12.26
N GLY A 5 -1.72 -3.47 -13.55
CA GLY A 5 -2.75 -3.62 -14.58
C GLY A 5 -4.01 -2.79 -14.33
N LYS A 6 -4.94 -3.33 -13.54
CA LYS A 6 -6.25 -2.76 -13.23
C LYS A 6 -6.34 -2.16 -11.82
N PHE A 7 -5.24 -2.22 -11.09
CA PHE A 7 -5.12 -1.75 -9.71
C PHE A 7 -3.99 -0.74 -9.56
N GLU A 8 -4.22 0.27 -8.73
CA GLU A 8 -3.24 1.27 -8.35
C GLU A 8 -3.20 1.37 -6.83
N VAL A 9 -1.99 1.47 -6.28
CA VAL A 9 -1.77 1.82 -4.87
C VAL A 9 -1.04 3.15 -4.84
N GLN A 10 -1.51 4.06 -4.00
CA GLN A 10 -0.90 5.35 -3.75
C GLN A 10 -0.59 5.49 -2.26
N VAL A 11 0.55 6.11 -1.95
CA VAL A 11 0.88 6.50 -0.57
C VAL A 11 0.72 8.00 -0.46
N PHE A 12 0.11 8.46 0.64
CA PHE A 12 0.03 9.86 0.99
C PHE A 12 0.76 10.09 2.31
N VAL A 13 1.52 11.17 2.39
CA VAL A 13 2.23 11.63 3.59
C VAL A 13 1.68 13.00 3.97
N ASP A 14 1.18 13.12 5.20
CA ASP A 14 0.45 14.30 5.72
C ASP A 14 -0.64 14.83 4.76
N GLY A 15 -1.36 13.89 4.12
CA GLY A 15 -2.46 14.19 3.21
C GLY A 15 -2.04 14.61 1.79
N THR A 16 -0.73 14.67 1.50
CA THR A 16 -0.20 14.93 0.15
C THR A 16 0.26 13.63 -0.49
N ARG A 17 -0.01 13.44 -1.78
CA ARG A 17 0.48 12.25 -2.51
C ARG A 17 2.01 12.24 -2.47
N ALA A 18 2.59 11.13 -2.01
CA ALA A 18 4.04 10.96 -1.95
C ALA A 18 4.64 10.94 -3.37
N GLU A 19 5.82 11.53 -3.51
CA GLU A 19 6.65 11.35 -4.68
C GLU A 19 7.20 9.92 -4.70
N GLU A 20 7.09 9.24 -5.85
CA GLU A 20 7.60 7.89 -6.05
C GLU A 20 8.92 7.96 -6.81
N PHE A 21 9.96 7.33 -6.27
CA PHE A 21 11.27 7.24 -6.88
C PHE A 21 11.42 5.87 -7.58
N ASP A 22 12.01 5.89 -8.77
CA ASP A 22 12.36 4.67 -9.50
C ASP A 22 13.65 4.09 -8.88
N ASP A 23 13.71 2.76 -8.75
CA ASP A 23 14.93 2.02 -8.40
C ASP A 23 15.51 1.40 -9.67
N ASP A 24 16.81 1.61 -9.87
CA ASP A 24 17.53 1.23 -11.10
C ASP A 24 17.57 -0.30 -11.32
N GLU A 25 17.16 -1.10 -10.34
CA GLU A 25 17.12 -2.56 -10.36
C GLU A 25 15.73 -3.18 -10.65
N GLU A 26 14.75 -2.44 -11.20
CA GLU A 26 13.45 -3.05 -11.56
C GLU A 26 13.59 -4.13 -12.65
N GLY A 27 13.60 -5.39 -12.21
CA GLY A 27 13.66 -6.58 -13.04
C GLY A 27 12.43 -6.76 -13.93
N VAL A 28 12.67 -7.27 -15.14
CA VAL A 28 11.67 -7.52 -16.18
C VAL A 28 10.48 -8.34 -15.65
N VAL A 29 9.27 -7.79 -15.73
CA VAL A 29 8.02 -8.50 -15.43
C VAL A 29 7.81 -9.62 -16.45
N LEU A 30 8.01 -10.88 -16.02
CA LEU A 30 7.73 -12.05 -16.86
C LEU A 30 6.24 -12.40 -16.85
N PRO A 31 5.62 -12.70 -18.01
CA PRO A 31 4.21 -13.07 -18.08
C PRO A 31 3.94 -14.37 -17.32
N GLY A 32 2.92 -14.36 -16.45
CA GLY A 32 2.48 -15.52 -15.66
C GLY A 32 2.99 -15.59 -14.22
N ARG A 33 3.83 -14.64 -13.78
CA ARG A 33 4.16 -14.47 -12.36
C ARG A 33 3.24 -13.44 -11.69
N ARG A 34 3.10 -13.56 -10.36
CA ARG A 34 2.44 -12.58 -9.49
C ARG A 34 2.90 -11.18 -9.88
N GLN A 35 1.96 -10.28 -10.16
CA GLN A 35 2.31 -8.88 -10.41
C GLN A 35 2.65 -8.26 -9.06
N GLU A 36 3.92 -7.93 -8.89
CA GLU A 36 4.45 -7.27 -7.70
C GLU A 36 5.01 -5.91 -8.15
N THR A 37 4.85 -4.90 -7.31
CA THR A 37 5.45 -3.57 -7.51
C THR A 37 6.03 -3.11 -6.20
N THR A 38 7.20 -2.49 -6.28
CA THR A 38 7.85 -1.82 -5.15
C THR A 38 7.79 -0.32 -5.42
N LYS A 39 7.46 0.46 -4.39
CA LYS A 39 7.43 1.92 -4.45
C LYS A 39 8.36 2.46 -3.40
N TYR A 40 9.28 3.31 -3.82
CA TYR A 40 10.17 4.05 -2.93
C TYR A 40 9.61 5.47 -2.78
N ILE A 41 9.47 5.92 -1.53
CA ILE A 41 8.93 7.23 -1.20
C ILE A 41 9.86 7.89 -0.17
N GLU A 42 9.84 9.22 -0.12
CA GLU A 42 10.54 9.95 0.93
C GLU A 42 9.77 9.82 2.25
N ALA A 43 10.40 9.26 3.27
CA ALA A 43 9.85 9.19 4.62
C ALA A 43 10.22 10.45 5.39
N VAL A 44 9.22 11.10 5.99
CA VAL A 44 9.42 12.26 6.87
C VAL A 44 9.18 11.83 8.32
N SER A 45 10.21 11.95 9.15
CA SER A 45 10.18 11.67 10.60
C SER A 45 8.92 12.23 11.25
N GLY A 46 8.13 11.36 11.91
CA GLY A 46 6.92 11.77 12.62
C GLY A 46 5.74 12.19 11.74
N ALA A 47 5.85 12.15 10.41
CA ALA A 47 4.72 12.43 9.53
C ALA A 47 3.74 11.25 9.51
N PHE A 48 2.45 11.55 9.38
CA PHE A 48 1.44 10.51 9.22
C PHE A 48 1.37 10.05 7.77
N PHE A 49 1.09 8.77 7.56
CA PHE A 49 0.90 8.24 6.22
C PHE A 49 -0.38 7.40 6.08
N GLU A 50 -0.87 7.30 4.84
CA GLU A 50 -2.02 6.49 4.48
C GLU A 50 -1.82 5.81 3.12
N PHE A 51 -2.38 4.62 2.99
CA PHE A 51 -2.48 3.89 1.73
C PHE A 51 -3.84 4.15 1.10
N LYS A 52 -3.88 4.45 -0.19
CA LYS A 52 -5.10 4.45 -1.01
C LYS A 52 -4.99 3.41 -2.10
N PHE A 53 -6.05 2.63 -2.25
CA PHE A 53 -6.15 1.56 -3.22
C PHE A 53 -7.23 1.92 -4.22
N PHE A 54 -6.95 1.72 -5.50
CA PHE A 54 -7.89 2.00 -6.57
C PHE A 54 -8.02 0.81 -7.49
N ALA A 55 -9.26 0.52 -7.89
CA ALA A 55 -9.57 -0.36 -8.99
C ALA A 55 -10.18 0.45 -10.14
N GLU A 56 -9.80 0.12 -11.39
CA GLU A 56 -10.38 0.78 -12.56
C GLU A 56 -11.90 0.59 -12.65
N ALA A 57 -12.58 1.63 -13.14
CA ALA A 57 -14.04 1.69 -13.20
C ALA A 57 -14.72 0.60 -14.05
N ASN A 58 -13.97 -0.04 -14.94
CA ASN A 58 -14.44 -1.10 -15.84
C ASN A 58 -13.93 -2.48 -15.44
N TYR A 59 -13.29 -2.63 -14.28
CA TYR A 59 -12.86 -3.93 -13.80
C TYR A 59 -14.08 -4.77 -13.43
N LYS A 60 -14.29 -5.88 -14.16
CA LYS A 60 -15.42 -6.79 -13.94
C LYS A 60 -14.99 -7.93 -13.03
N PHE A 61 -15.63 -8.00 -11.87
CA PHE A 61 -15.58 -9.20 -11.04
C PHE A 61 -16.43 -10.30 -11.69
N LEU A 62 -15.90 -11.51 -11.72
CA LEU A 62 -16.74 -12.69 -11.86
C LEU A 62 -17.36 -12.97 -10.48
N TYR A 63 -18.54 -13.59 -10.45
CA TYR A 63 -19.33 -13.77 -9.22
C TYR A 63 -18.59 -14.54 -8.10
N ASP A 64 -17.56 -15.29 -8.46
CA ASP A 64 -16.68 -16.07 -7.58
C ASP A 64 -15.36 -15.37 -7.24
N HIS A 65 -15.14 -14.14 -7.73
CA HIS A 65 -13.94 -13.38 -7.47
C HIS A 65 -14.13 -12.43 -6.29
N ALA A 66 -13.05 -12.24 -5.54
CA ALA A 66 -12.95 -11.18 -4.55
C ALA A 66 -11.56 -10.58 -4.54
N ILE A 67 -11.48 -9.36 -4.01
CA ILE A 67 -10.22 -8.70 -3.76
C ILE A 67 -10.03 -8.54 -2.26
N SER A 68 -8.86 -8.98 -1.79
CA SER A 68 -8.37 -8.67 -0.46
C SER A 68 -7.27 -7.62 -0.59
N PHE A 69 -7.37 -6.57 0.22
CA PHE A 69 -6.30 -5.62 0.49
C PHE A 69 -5.75 -5.94 1.87
N ASP A 70 -4.60 -6.59 1.89
CA ASP A 70 -3.87 -6.89 3.10
C ASP A 70 -2.71 -5.91 3.26
N VAL A 71 -2.73 -5.15 4.35
CA VAL A 71 -1.67 -4.17 4.67
C VAL A 71 -0.80 -4.75 5.75
N PHE A 72 0.50 -4.77 5.47
CA PHE A 72 1.54 -5.12 6.42
C PHE A 72 2.44 -3.90 6.65
N VAL A 73 2.75 -3.61 7.90
CA VAL A 73 3.70 -2.55 8.30
C VAL A 73 4.76 -3.21 9.18
N ASP A 74 6.03 -3.06 8.83
CA ASP A 74 7.17 -3.69 9.54
C ASP A 74 7.04 -5.21 9.72
N GLY A 75 6.40 -5.88 8.76
CA GLY A 75 6.13 -7.32 8.79
C GLY A 75 4.90 -7.73 9.60
N GLU A 76 4.24 -6.81 10.30
CA GLU A 76 3.00 -7.06 11.03
C GLU A 76 1.77 -6.82 10.16
N HIS A 77 0.82 -7.77 10.15
CA HIS A 77 -0.46 -7.61 9.47
C HIS A 77 -1.36 -6.63 10.23
N ILE A 78 -1.80 -5.56 9.56
CA ILE A 78 -2.61 -4.50 10.19
C ILE A 78 -4.08 -4.60 9.82
N ILE A 79 -4.36 -4.67 8.52
CA ILE A 79 -5.73 -4.73 8.01
C ILE A 79 -5.81 -5.79 6.91
N GLY A 80 -6.91 -6.54 6.91
CA GLY A 80 -7.42 -7.22 5.74
C GLY A 80 -8.76 -6.58 5.40
N THR A 81 -8.86 -5.92 4.25
CA THR A 81 -10.14 -5.43 3.72
C THR A 81 -10.54 -6.30 2.56
N TYR A 82 -11.70 -6.94 2.68
CA TYR A 82 -12.26 -7.77 1.64
C TYR A 82 -13.39 -7.01 0.95
N MET A 83 -13.26 -6.79 -0.35
CA MET A 83 -14.31 -6.15 -1.14
C MET A 83 -14.99 -7.20 -2.03
N GLN A 84 -16.33 -7.24 -1.98
CA GLN A 84 -17.17 -8.19 -2.72
C GLN A 84 -17.94 -7.51 -3.88
N ASP A 85 -18.44 -8.32 -4.81
CA ASP A 85 -19.10 -7.91 -6.07
C ASP A 85 -20.15 -6.79 -5.91
N GLU A 86 -20.93 -6.77 -4.83
CA GLU A 86 -21.98 -5.75 -4.62
C GLU A 86 -21.44 -4.32 -4.56
N GLU A 87 -20.26 -4.11 -3.95
CA GLU A 87 -19.61 -2.80 -3.84
C GLU A 87 -19.08 -2.33 -5.21
N PHE A 88 -18.70 -3.28 -6.07
CA PHE A 88 -18.20 -3.02 -7.41
C PHE A 88 -19.30 -2.86 -8.47
N ARG A 89 -20.45 -3.53 -8.30
CA ARG A 89 -21.57 -3.43 -9.25
C ARG A 89 -22.07 -2.00 -9.39
N GLY A 90 -22.26 -1.31 -8.26
CA GLY A 90 -22.70 0.09 -8.26
C GLY A 90 -21.69 1.02 -8.93
N ALA A 91 -20.40 0.85 -8.64
CA ALA A 91 -19.33 1.64 -9.22
C ALA A 91 -19.16 1.39 -10.73
N THR A 92 -19.24 0.13 -11.16
CA THR A 92 -19.14 -0.27 -12.57
C THR A 92 -20.29 0.31 -13.40
N VAL A 93 -21.53 0.22 -12.91
CA VAL A 93 -22.71 0.80 -13.59
C VAL A 93 -22.58 2.33 -13.71
N ALA A 94 -21.99 2.98 -12.71
CA ALA A 94 -21.77 4.42 -12.69
C ALA A 94 -20.49 4.88 -13.42
N GLY A 95 -19.65 3.96 -13.91
CA GLY A 95 -18.36 4.27 -14.53
C GLY A 95 -17.37 4.94 -13.56
N ARG A 96 -17.46 4.65 -12.26
CA ARG A 96 -16.61 5.20 -11.20
C ARG A 96 -15.54 4.21 -10.79
N ARG A 97 -14.36 4.72 -10.42
CA ARG A 97 -13.33 3.91 -9.75
C ARG A 97 -13.85 3.50 -8.38
N VAL A 98 -13.43 2.33 -7.92
CA VAL A 98 -13.60 1.94 -6.52
C VAL A 98 -12.33 2.33 -5.79
N ASP A 99 -12.49 3.07 -4.70
CA ASP A 99 -11.43 3.51 -3.83
C ASP A 99 -11.56 2.90 -2.43
N GLY A 100 -10.43 2.48 -1.88
CA GLY A 100 -10.27 2.09 -0.48
C GLY A 100 -9.15 2.88 0.14
N SER A 101 -9.17 3.03 1.46
CA SER A 101 -8.06 3.68 2.18
C SER A 101 -7.76 2.99 3.50
N CYS A 102 -6.50 3.04 3.90
CA CYS A 102 -6.03 2.57 5.19
C CYS A 102 -5.04 3.59 5.75
N SER A 103 -5.48 4.34 6.76
CA SER A 103 -4.67 5.37 7.43
C SER A 103 -4.18 4.93 8.81
N GLY A 104 -4.48 3.70 9.23
CA GLY A 104 -4.16 3.22 10.57
C GLY A 104 -4.97 2.00 11.01
N ARG A 105 -4.76 1.60 12.25
CA ARG A 105 -5.45 0.48 12.90
C ARG A 105 -6.60 0.97 13.77
N TYR A 106 -7.78 0.41 13.55
CA TYR A 106 -8.90 0.61 14.47
C TYR A 106 -8.79 -0.33 15.67
N SER A 107 -9.04 0.21 16.85
CA SER A 107 -9.29 -0.55 18.08
C SER A 107 -10.70 -0.24 18.54
N MET A 108 -11.52 -1.27 18.72
CA MET A 108 -12.77 -1.14 19.45
C MET A 108 -12.52 -1.43 20.93
N ASP A 109 -12.91 -0.49 21.78
CA ASP A 109 -13.06 -0.71 23.21
C ASP A 109 -14.50 -0.42 23.65
N SER A 110 -14.78 -0.58 24.94
CA SER A 110 -16.12 -0.37 25.51
C SER A 110 -16.62 1.09 25.43
N THR A 111 -15.75 2.03 25.06
CA THR A 111 -16.05 3.47 24.97
C THR A 111 -16.17 3.98 23.54
N GLY A 112 -15.74 3.19 22.55
CA GLY A 112 -15.94 3.49 21.14
C GLY A 112 -14.86 2.90 20.23
N SER A 113 -14.86 3.37 18.99
CA SER A 113 -13.82 3.06 18.01
C SER A 113 -12.74 4.14 18.05
N LYS A 114 -11.48 3.72 18.24
CA LYS A 114 -10.31 4.60 18.21
C LYS A 114 -9.42 4.22 17.03
N LEU A 115 -9.01 5.22 16.25
CA LEU A 115 -8.08 5.05 15.14
C LEU A 115 -6.65 5.41 15.59
N TYR A 116 -5.75 4.45 15.50
CA TYR A 116 -4.30 4.65 15.65
C TYR A 116 -3.70 4.83 14.28
N LYS A 117 -3.36 6.08 13.93
CA LYS A 117 -2.83 6.41 12.60
C LYS A 117 -1.40 5.90 12.43
N PHE A 118 -1.05 5.55 11.20
CA PHE A 118 0.33 5.24 10.87
C PHE A 118 1.18 6.50 10.86
N GLN A 119 2.37 6.41 11.47
CA GLN A 119 3.31 7.50 11.60
C GLN A 119 4.70 6.94 11.34
N PHE A 120 5.50 7.63 10.53
CA PHE A 120 6.91 7.25 10.38
C PHE A 120 7.64 7.44 11.70
N ALA A 121 8.42 6.43 12.08
CA ALA A 121 9.31 6.52 13.22
C ALA A 121 10.37 7.61 12.98
N ASP A 122 11.03 8.03 14.07
CA ASP A 122 12.10 8.98 13.94
C ASP A 122 13.29 8.38 13.19
N LEU A 123 13.79 9.10 12.18
CA LEU A 123 14.93 8.67 11.39
C LEU A 123 16.22 8.89 12.19
N GLU A 124 16.64 7.87 12.93
CA GLU A 124 17.98 7.84 13.50
C GLU A 124 18.98 7.42 12.43
N THR A 125 19.83 8.34 11.99
CA THR A 125 20.97 8.01 11.14
C THR A 125 22.04 7.37 12.02
N SER A 126 22.15 6.04 12.01
CA SER A 126 23.33 5.40 12.59
C SER A 126 24.52 5.71 11.68
N SER A 127 25.59 6.23 12.26
CA SER A 127 26.85 6.51 11.55
C SER A 127 27.74 5.28 11.41
N GLU A 128 27.17 4.08 11.57
CA GLU A 128 27.94 2.86 11.39
C GLU A 128 28.38 2.76 9.92
N PRO A 129 29.69 2.77 9.63
CA PRO A 129 30.14 2.51 8.28
C PRO A 129 29.59 1.14 7.88
N ALA A 130 28.98 1.06 6.69
CA ALA A 130 28.69 -0.22 6.05
C ALA A 130 29.98 -1.03 6.10
N ASN A 131 30.04 -2.02 6.99
CA ASN A 131 31.23 -2.82 7.18
C ASN A 131 31.56 -3.40 5.82
N ALA A 132 32.64 -2.89 5.23
CA ALA A 132 33.30 -3.51 4.12
C ALA A 132 33.65 -4.92 4.59
N ALA A 133 32.82 -5.89 4.22
CA ALA A 133 33.17 -7.30 4.29
C ALA A 133 34.21 -7.58 3.19
N TYR A 134 35.38 -6.97 3.36
CA TYR A 134 36.64 -7.50 2.89
C TYR A 134 37.46 -7.71 4.14
N ASP A 135 37.42 -8.93 4.67
CA ASP A 135 38.65 -9.57 5.10
C ASP A 135 38.48 -11.10 5.10
N ALA A 136 39.55 -11.72 4.65
CA ALA A 136 39.68 -13.09 4.19
C ALA A 136 39.48 -14.13 5.28
N PHE A 137 38.98 -15.32 4.88
CA PHE A 137 39.60 -16.63 5.16
C PHE A 137 39.22 -17.63 4.07
#